data_AF-D4Z555-F1
#
_entry.id   AF-D4Z555-F1
#
_cell.length_a   1.000
_cell.length_b   1.000
_cell.length_c   1.000
_cell.angle_alpha   90.00
_cell.angle_beta   90.00
_cell.angle_gamma   90.00
#
_symmetry.space_group_name_H-M   'P 1'
#
loop_
_entity.id
_entity.type
_entity.pdbx_description
1 polymer ?
#
loop_
_entity_poly.entity_id
_entity_poly.type
_entity_poly.pdbx_seq_one_letter_code
_entity_poly.pdbx_strand_id
1 'polypeptide(L)' 'MVANLIDTEQSWVLDSEGHYSRVEATDRPFNLHRYFMTNPSLSGRGASLDSVAVPTLRLRGRA' A
#
# COMPACT_ATOMS: atom_id res chain seq x y z
N MET A 1 2.38 9.93 1.07
CA MET A 1 1.95 8.61 1.59
C MET A 1 1.91 7.61 0.43
N VAL A 2 3.04 6.96 0.13
CA VAL A 2 3.24 6.15 -1.10
C VAL A 2 2.50 4.81 -1.05
N ALA A 3 2.38 4.18 0.13
CA ALA A 3 1.77 2.87 0.30
C ALA A 3 0.34 2.75 -0.27
N ASN A 4 -0.51 3.76 -0.08
CA ASN A 4 -1.88 3.74 -0.65
C ASN A 4 -1.88 3.75 -2.17
N LEU A 5 -0.91 4.45 -2.78
CA LEU A 5 -0.86 4.62 -4.24
C LEU A 5 -0.34 3.37 -4.96
N ILE A 6 0.33 2.47 -4.23
CA ILE A 6 0.89 1.23 -4.78
C ILE A 6 0.11 0.00 -4.32
N ASP A 7 -1.00 0.18 -3.59
CA ASP A 7 -1.85 -0.92 -3.16
C ASP A 7 -2.62 -1.49 -4.35
N THR A 8 -2.54 -2.80 -4.52
CA THR A 8 -3.19 -3.52 -5.62
C THR A 8 -4.19 -4.54 -5.12
N GLU A 9 -4.16 -4.87 -3.82
CA GLU A 9 -5.06 -5.88 -3.25
C GLU A 9 -6.35 -5.30 -2.69
N GLN A 10 -6.34 -4.06 -2.20
CA GLN A 10 -7.46 -3.42 -1.51
C GLN A 10 -7.93 -2.10 -2.15
N SER A 11 -7.46 -1.82 -3.36
CA SER A 11 -7.74 -0.58 -4.07
C SER A 11 -8.84 -0.72 -5.12
N TRP A 12 -9.53 0.38 -5.38
CA TRP A 12 -10.58 0.51 -6.40
C TRP A 12 -10.28 1.70 -7.31
N VAL A 13 -10.64 1.58 -8.58
CA VAL A 13 -10.54 2.65 -9.58
C VAL A 13 -11.93 3.17 -9.88
N LEU A 14 -12.10 4.49 -9.75
CA LEU A 14 -13.26 5.22 -10.22
C LEU A 14 -13.06 5.57 -11.69
N ASP A 15 -14.00 5.20 -12.55
CA ASP A 15 -14.02 5.62 -13.95
C ASP A 15 -14.76 6.96 -14.14
N SER A 16 -14.73 7.49 -15.37
CA SER A 16 -15.40 8.75 -15.72
C SER A 16 -16.93 8.68 -15.68
N GLU A 17 -17.50 7.48 -15.69
CA GLU A 17 -18.94 7.24 -15.60
C GLU A 17 -19.42 7.10 -14.16
N GLY A 18 -18.49 7.05 -13.19
CA GLY A 18 -18.80 6.97 -11.77
C GLY A 18 -18.81 5.53 -11.23
N HIS A 19 -18.42 4.53 -12.02
CA HIS A 19 -18.34 3.15 -11.55
C HIS A 19 -17.00 2.88 -10.86
N TYR A 20 -17.05 2.02 -9.85
CA TYR A 20 -15.86 1.51 -9.17
C TYR A 20 -15.57 0.09 -9.62
N SER A 21 -14.34 -0.15 -10.06
CA SER A 21 -13.80 -1.48 -10.34
C SER A 21 -12.64 -1.82 -9.40
N ARG A 22 -12.52 -3.09 -9.02
CA ARG A 22 -11.41 -3.54 -8.17
C ARG A 22 -10.12 -3.51 -8.99
N VAL A 23 -9.03 -3.02 -8.40
CA VAL A 23 -7.70 -3.14 -9.03
C VAL A 23 -7.35 -4.62 -9.16
N GLU A 24 -6.95 -5.04 -10.36
CA GLU A 24 -6.53 -6.41 -10.59
C GLU A 24 -5.16 -6.70 -9.95
N ALA A 25 -4.98 -7.96 -9.56
CA ALA A 25 -3.71 -8.42 -9.02
C ALA A 25 -2.62 -8.32 -10.11
N THR A 26 -1.51 -7.68 -9.77
CA THR A 26 -0.31 -7.66 -10.62
C THR A 26 0.62 -8.81 -10.24
N ASP A 27 1.65 -9.08 -11.06
CA ASP A 27 2.70 -10.07 -10.75
C ASP A 27 3.43 -9.81 -9.42
N ARG A 28 3.31 -8.60 -8.86
CA ARG A 28 3.89 -8.21 -7.58
C ARG A 28 2.83 -7.52 -6.73
N PRO A 29 1.91 -8.28 -6.12
CA PRO A 29 0.83 -7.71 -5.34
C PRO A 29 1.39 -6.97 -4.12
N PHE A 30 0.73 -5.88 -3.75
CA PHE A 30 1.03 -5.13 -2.54
C PHE A 30 -0.26 -4.84 -1.78
N ASN A 31 -0.18 -5.01 -0.45
CA ASN A 31 -1.27 -4.80 0.48
C ASN A 31 -0.85 -3.80 1.55
N LEU A 32 -1.42 -2.59 1.54
CA LEU A 32 -1.03 -1.55 2.50
C LEU A 32 -1.31 -1.95 3.96
N HIS A 33 -2.41 -2.66 4.20
CA HIS A 33 -2.83 -3.01 5.56
C HIS A 33 -1.83 -3.99 6.18
N ARG A 34 -1.46 -5.03 5.42
CA ARG A 34 -0.43 -5.99 5.82
C ARG A 34 0.92 -5.29 6.07
N TYR A 35 1.29 -4.34 5.22
CA TYR A 35 2.53 -3.57 5.39
C TYR A 35 2.57 -2.83 6.74
N PHE A 36 1.51 -2.10 7.11
CA PHE A 36 1.48 -1.40 8.39
C PHE A 36 1.34 -2.33 9.61
N MET A 37 0.65 -3.47 9.46
CA MET A 37 0.53 -4.45 10.55
C MET A 37 1.85 -5.19 10.83
N THR A 38 2.69 -5.37 9.81
CA THR A 38 4.02 -6.03 9.93
C THR A 38 5.16 -5.04 10.20
N ASN A 39 4.91 -3.73 10.07
CA ASN A 39 5.85 -2.67 10.40
C ASN A 39 5.20 -1.70 11.41
N PRO A 40 5.08 -2.10 12.70
CA PRO A 40 4.32 -1.35 13.70
C PRO A 40 4.81 0.09 13.91
N SER A 41 6.10 0.34 13.69
CA SER A 41 6.70 1.69 13.71
C SER A 41 6.02 2.65 12.74
N LEU A 42 5.47 2.14 11.64
CA LEU A 42 4.82 2.92 10.60
C LEU A 42 3.30 3.02 10.79
N SER A 43 2.72 2.30 11.75
CA SER A 43 1.26 2.27 11.94
C SER A 43 0.72 3.47 12.73
N GLY A 44 1.56 4.44 13.10
CA GLY A 44 1.14 5.63 13.86
C GLY A 44 0.84 5.40 15.35
N ARG A 45 1.14 4.22 15.89
CA ARG A 45 0.87 3.88 17.30
C ARG A 45 1.90 4.41 18.31
N GLY A 46 2.99 5.03 17.84
CA GLY A 46 4.06 5.55 18.69
C GLY A 46 4.92 4.44 19.33
N ALA A 47 6.23 4.65 19.34
CA ALA A 47 7.26 3.80 19.97
C ALA A 47 7.22 2.31 19.57
N SER A 48 7.69 1.99 18.37
CA SER A 48 8.29 0.66 18.13
C SER A 48 9.71 0.72 18.68
N LEU A 49 9.95 0.00 19.77
CA LEU A 49 11.22 0.02 20.52
C LEU A 49 12.39 -0.61 19.74
N ASP A 50 12.11 -1.29 18.63
CA ASP A 50 13.14 -1.86 17.76
C ASP A 50 13.11 -1.19 16.38
N SER A 51 14.21 -0.53 16.03
CA SER A 51 14.49 0.03 14.71
C SER A 51 14.82 -1.08 13.73
N VAL A 52 13.86 -1.96 13.42
CA VAL A 52 13.98 -2.87 12.29
C VAL A 52 13.95 -2.02 11.01
N ALA A 53 14.89 -2.26 10.11
CA ALA A 53 14.97 -1.54 8.85
C ALA A 53 13.67 -1.76 8.05
N VAL A 54 12.91 -0.68 7.86
CA VAL A 54 11.67 -0.70 7.06
C VAL A 54 12.00 -0.51 5.58
N PRO A 55 11.43 -1.32 4.66
CA PRO A 55 11.65 -1.16 3.24
C PRO A 55 11.23 0.22 2.73
N THR A 56 12.07 0.87 1.91
CA THR A 56 11.70 2.14 1.26
C THR A 56 10.75 1.88 0.10
N LEU A 57 9.55 2.47 0.16
CA LEU A 57 8.55 2.37 -0.92
C LEU A 57 8.79 3.42 -2.00
N ARG A 58 8.56 3.05 -3.26
CA ARG A 58 8.62 3.95 -4.42
C ARG A 58 7.36 3.79 -5.28
N LEU A 59 6.94 4.86 -5.92
CA LEU A 59 5.90 4.79 -6.95
C LEU A 59 6.44 3.94 -8.11
N ARG A 60 5.64 2.98 -8.56
CA ARG A 60 5.91 2.26 -9.79
C ARG A 60 5.42 3.15 -10.94
N GLY A 61 6.24 3.33 -11.98
CA GLY A 61 5.76 3.95 -13.22
C GLY A 61 4.61 3.11 -13.77
N ARG A 62 3.51 3.76 -14.15
CA ARG A 62 2.42 3.09 -14.87
C ARG A 62 2.94 2.83 -16.28
N ALA A 63 3.15 1.56 -16.63
CA ALA A 63 3.40 1.16 -18.02
C ALA A 63 2.14 1.35 -18.86
#